data_AF-A0A0M2UYB8-F1
#
_entry.id   AF-A0A0M2UYB8-F1
#
_cell.length_a   1.000
_cell.length_b   1.000
_cell.length_c   1.000
_cell.angle_alpha   90.00
_cell.angle_beta   90.00
_cell.angle_gamma   90.00
#
_symmetry.space_group_name_H-M   'P 1'
#
loop_
_entity.id
_entity.type
_entity.pdbx_description
1 polymer ?
#
loop_
_entity_poly.entity_id
_entity_poly.type
_entity_poly.pdbx_seq_one_letter_code
_entity_poly.pdbx_strand_id
1 'polypeptide(L)'
;MNDLAIVLVSGGMDSCITAALARTQHELALLHVNYGQRTESRELKAFHDIASHYRVPKERILITSIDYLSKIGGSSLTDPRMNVQDAQVPAREIPTSYVPFRNTHLLTIAVSWGEVIGARKIFIGAVEQDNPGYPDCRPVYYEAFNNLVRWVPGQQRVSRWRRP
;
A
#
# COMPACT_ATOMS: atom_id res chain seq x y z
N MET A 1 5.54 -0.14 -25.95
CA MET A 1 6.20 0.18 -24.67
C MET A 1 5.29 -0.32 -23.56
N ASN A 2 5.85 -0.87 -22.48
CA ASN A 2 5.04 -1.25 -21.32
C ASN A 2 4.57 0.02 -20.60
N ASP A 3 3.30 0.07 -20.24
CA ASP A 3 2.76 1.19 -19.46
C ASP A 3 3.40 1.24 -18.07
N LEU A 4 3.49 2.45 -17.50
CA LEU A 4 4.05 2.67 -16.16
C LEU A 4 3.03 2.31 -15.07
N ALA A 5 3.50 1.61 -14.04
CA ALA A 5 2.71 1.21 -12.88
C ALA A 5 3.39 1.64 -11.57
N ILE A 6 2.61 2.22 -10.66
CA ILE A 6 3.04 2.44 -9.28
C ILE A 6 2.77 1.18 -8.48
N VAL A 7 3.76 0.71 -7.72
CA VAL A 7 3.61 -0.38 -6.77
C VAL A 7 3.86 0.15 -5.36
N LEU A 8 2.90 -0.08 -4.47
CA LEU A 8 3.04 0.21 -3.05
C LEU A 8 3.87 -0.90 -2.41
N VAL A 9 5.11 -0.57 -2.03
CA VAL A 9 6.08 -1.53 -1.51
C VAL A 9 6.35 -1.23 -0.03
N SER A 10 5.87 -2.11 0.85
CA SER A 10 6.14 -2.05 2.29
C SER A 10 7.44 -2.77 2.69
N GLY A 11 8.05 -3.54 1.79
CA GLY A 11 9.19 -4.39 2.11
C GLY A 11 8.82 -5.77 2.68
N GLY A 12 7.52 -6.05 2.85
CA GLY A 12 7.00 -7.37 3.18
C GLY A 12 6.84 -8.29 1.96
N MET A 13 6.64 -9.59 2.21
CA MET A 13 6.53 -10.63 1.18
C MET A 13 5.43 -10.34 0.14
N ASP A 14 4.21 -9.99 0.55
CA ASP A 14 3.11 -9.76 -0.40
C ASP A 14 3.39 -8.56 -1.30
N SER A 15 4.03 -7.51 -0.77
CA SER A 15 4.43 -6.34 -1.56
C SER A 15 5.57 -6.67 -2.55
N CYS A 16 6.48 -7.58 -2.16
CA CYS A 16 7.54 -8.07 -3.03
C CYS A 16 6.97 -8.90 -4.20
N ILE A 17 6.05 -9.83 -3.91
CA ILE A 17 5.35 -10.60 -4.95
C ILE A 17 4.53 -9.68 -5.86
N THR A 18 3.87 -8.67 -5.29
CA THR A 18 3.13 -7.67 -6.05
C THR A 18 4.04 -6.93 -7.04
N ALA A 19 5.24 -6.51 -6.61
CA ALA A 19 6.23 -5.88 -7.47
C ALA A 19 6.72 -6.84 -8.57
N ALA A 20 6.99 -8.11 -8.23
CA ALA A 20 7.40 -9.13 -9.18
C ALA A 20 6.36 -9.33 -10.29
N LEU A 21 5.08 -9.41 -9.92
CA LEU A 21 3.98 -9.58 -10.88
C LEU A 21 3.78 -8.33 -11.74
N ALA A 22 3.78 -7.14 -11.14
CA ALA A 22 3.66 -5.90 -11.89
C ALA A 22 4.79 -5.77 -12.93
N ARG A 23 6.02 -6.18 -12.58
CA ARG A 23 7.19 -6.10 -13.46
C ARG A 23 7.05 -6.94 -14.74
N THR A 24 6.24 -8.00 -14.71
CA THR A 24 6.01 -8.87 -15.88
C THR A 24 5.29 -8.15 -17.02
N GLN A 25 4.52 -7.09 -16.72
CA GLN A 25 3.65 -6.40 -17.67
C GLN A 25 3.92 -4.88 -17.73
N HIS A 26 4.61 -4.32 -16.74
CA HIS A 26 4.74 -2.88 -16.55
C HIS A 26 6.17 -2.44 -16.25
N GLU A 27 6.46 -1.21 -16.63
CA GLU A 27 7.57 -0.46 -16.03
C GLU A 27 7.19 -0.08 -14.60
N LEU A 28 8.16 -0.10 -13.69
CA LEU A 28 7.89 0.13 -12.28
C LEU A 28 8.19 1.57 -11.85
N ALA A 29 7.28 2.11 -11.06
CA ALA A 29 7.52 3.16 -10.09
C ALA A 29 7.18 2.61 -8.70
N LEU A 30 8.03 2.86 -7.70
CA LEU A 30 7.85 2.29 -6.36
C LEU A 30 7.54 3.39 -5.36
N LEU A 31 6.49 3.15 -4.57
CA LEU A 31 6.04 4.02 -3.49
C LEU A 31 6.23 3.33 -2.14
N HIS A 32 6.98 3.96 -1.25
CA HIS A 32 7.07 3.62 0.17
C HIS A 32 6.41 4.72 1.00
N VAL A 33 5.61 4.34 1.99
CA VAL A 33 4.96 5.30 2.89
C VAL A 33 5.14 4.88 4.33
N ASN A 34 5.78 5.75 5.10
CA ASN A 34 5.91 5.61 6.55
C ASN A 34 4.70 6.21 7.25
N TYR A 35 4.28 5.63 8.36
CA TYR A 35 3.15 6.12 9.14
C TYR A 35 3.38 5.99 10.65
N GLY A 36 4.65 5.95 11.07
CA GLY A 36 5.07 5.76 12.45
C GLY A 36 5.04 4.31 12.93
N GLN A 37 5.10 3.33 12.01
CA GLN A 37 5.13 1.92 12.37
C GLN A 37 6.48 1.53 12.98
N ARG A 38 6.47 0.62 13.95
CA ARG A 38 7.69 0.18 14.67
C ARG A 38 8.74 -0.49 13.78
N THR A 39 8.34 -1.00 12.62
CA THR A 39 9.17 -1.77 11.68
C THR A 39 9.80 -0.92 10.56
N GLU A 40 9.61 0.40 10.59
CA GLU A 40 9.98 1.34 9.53
C GLU A 40 11.40 1.13 8.97
N SER A 41 12.43 1.09 9.84
CA SER A 41 13.83 0.94 9.38
C SER A 41 14.08 -0.36 8.60
N ARG A 42 13.41 -1.46 9.00
CA ARG A 42 13.55 -2.76 8.32
C ARG A 42 12.81 -2.74 6.98
N GLU A 43 11.62 -2.16 6.97
CA GLU A 43 10.78 -2.00 5.80
C GLU A 43 11.44 -1.12 4.73
N LEU A 44 12.03 0.00 5.14
CA LEU A 44 12.75 0.91 4.26
C LEU A 44 14.01 0.26 3.65
N LYS A 45 14.76 -0.52 4.44
CA LYS A 45 15.89 -1.29 3.89
C LYS A 45 15.40 -2.27 2.81
N ALA A 46 14.36 -3.04 3.10
CA ALA A 46 13.80 -3.99 2.14
C ALA A 46 13.26 -3.30 0.88
N PHE A 47 12.65 -2.12 1.03
CA PHE A 47 12.23 -1.29 -0.10
C PHE A 47 13.40 -0.94 -1.03
N HIS A 48 14.52 -0.48 -0.47
CA HIS A 48 15.72 -0.17 -1.26
C HIS A 48 16.30 -1.43 -1.94
N ASP A 49 16.32 -2.55 -1.23
CA ASP A 49 16.78 -3.84 -1.78
C ASP A 49 15.92 -4.25 -2.99
N ILE A 50 14.60 -4.13 -2.90
CA ILE A 50 13.64 -4.41 -3.99
C ILE A 50 13.84 -3.43 -5.17
N ALA A 51 13.96 -2.12 -4.88
CA ALA A 51 14.17 -1.11 -5.92
C ALA A 51 15.46 -1.35 -6.71
N SER A 52 16.54 -1.72 -5.99
CA SER A 52 17.83 -2.08 -6.58
C SER A 52 17.73 -3.35 -7.42
N HIS A 53 17.08 -4.39 -6.90
CA HIS A 53 16.89 -5.66 -7.61
C HIS A 53 16.20 -5.46 -8.98
N TYR A 54 15.14 -4.65 -9.03
CA TYR A 54 14.42 -4.35 -10.27
C TYR A 54 15.02 -3.19 -11.08
N ARG A 55 16.13 -2.60 -10.62
CA ARG A 55 16.83 -1.46 -11.25
C ARG A 55 15.90 -0.29 -11.55
N VAL A 56 15.03 0.04 -10.58
CA VAL A 56 14.08 1.14 -10.74
C VAL A 56 14.83 2.47 -10.77
N PRO A 57 14.62 3.33 -11.78
CA PRO A 57 15.24 4.66 -11.84
C PRO A 57 14.90 5.51 -10.62
N LYS A 58 15.82 6.37 -10.18
CA LYS A 58 15.65 7.18 -8.96
C LYS A 58 14.44 8.12 -9.05
N GLU A 59 14.15 8.65 -10.24
CA GLU A 59 12.99 9.49 -10.54
C GLU A 59 11.65 8.75 -10.45
N ARG A 60 11.68 7.41 -10.41
CA ARG A 60 10.50 6.54 -10.24
C ARG A 60 10.46 5.90 -8.84
N ILE A 61 11.16 6.49 -7.88
CA ILE A 61 11.14 6.07 -6.48
C ILE A 61 10.58 7.23 -5.65
N LEU A 62 9.50 6.98 -4.91
CA LEU A 62 8.94 7.92 -3.95
C LEU A 62 8.90 7.29 -2.56
N ILE A 63 9.52 7.97 -1.60
CA ILE A 63 9.45 7.66 -0.17
C ILE A 63 8.83 8.87 0.51
N THR A 64 7.74 8.68 1.25
CA THR A 64 7.04 9.77 1.96
C THR A 64 6.50 9.26 3.29
N SER A 65 5.92 10.16 4.09
CA SER A 65 5.30 9.80 5.37
C SER A 65 3.91 10.42 5.55
N ILE A 66 3.09 9.72 6.34
CA ILE A 66 1.76 10.14 6.82
C ILE A 66 1.73 10.07 8.35
N ASP A 67 2.77 10.61 8.99
CA ASP A 67 2.99 10.51 10.44
C ASP A 67 1.84 11.11 11.27
N TYR A 68 1.00 11.95 10.67
CA TYR A 68 -0.22 12.45 11.30
C TYR A 68 -1.20 11.34 11.70
N LEU A 69 -1.13 10.13 11.13
CA LEU A 69 -1.92 8.98 11.58
C LEU A 69 -1.59 8.59 13.03
N SER A 70 -0.37 8.83 13.51
CA SER A 70 -0.01 8.64 14.92
C SER A 70 -0.71 9.64 15.85
N LYS A 71 -0.97 10.86 15.37
CA LYS A 71 -1.72 11.88 16.11
C LYS A 71 -3.21 11.58 16.15
N ILE A 72 -3.75 10.98 15.09
CA ILE A 72 -5.14 10.49 15.05
C ILE A 72 -5.32 9.32 16.02
N GLY A 73 -4.35 8.40 16.08
CA GLY A 73 -4.38 7.24 16.97
C GLY A 73 -5.42 6.20 16.55
N GLY A 74 -5.94 5.45 17.52
CA GLY A 74 -6.95 4.40 17.29
C GLY A 74 -6.38 3.07 16.77
N SER A 75 -5.06 2.90 16.82
CA SER A 75 -4.37 1.66 16.46
C SER A 75 -3.23 1.37 17.41
N SER A 76 -3.00 0.10 17.75
CA SER A 76 -1.81 -0.36 18.49
C SER A 76 -0.52 -0.24 17.68
N LEU A 77 -0.60 -0.04 16.36
CA LEU A 77 0.58 0.24 15.53
C LEU A 77 1.05 1.69 15.61
N THR A 78 0.16 2.62 15.97
CA THR A 78 0.45 4.07 15.95
C THR A 78 0.28 4.75 17.31
N ASP A 79 -0.44 4.13 18.25
CA ASP A 79 -0.58 4.58 19.65
C ASP A 79 0.15 3.61 20.59
N PRO A 80 1.29 4.02 21.21
CA PRO A 80 2.07 3.18 22.10
C PRO A 80 1.35 2.83 23.42
N ARG A 81 0.22 3.50 23.74
CA ARG A 81 -0.57 3.26 24.94
C ARG A 81 -1.58 2.13 24.78
N MET A 82 -1.83 1.68 23.55
CA MET A 82 -2.76 0.57 23.26
C MET A 82 -2.04 -0.77 23.34
N ASN A 83 -2.58 -1.70 24.12
CA ASN A 83 -2.10 -3.08 24.12
C ASN A 83 -2.46 -3.76 22.78
N VAL A 84 -1.51 -4.50 22.22
CA VAL A 84 -1.74 -5.36 21.05
C VAL A 84 -2.63 -6.51 21.52
N GLN A 85 -3.82 -6.65 20.94
CA GLN A 85 -4.66 -7.83 21.19
C GLN A 85 -4.01 -9.08 20.56
N ASP A 86 -4.16 -10.23 21.21
CA ASP A 86 -3.72 -11.51 20.65
C ASP A 86 -4.37 -11.78 19.29
N ALA A 87 -3.64 -12.48 18.41
CA ALA A 87 -3.98 -12.68 17.00
C ALA A 87 -5.32 -13.43 16.72
N GLN A 88 -6.05 -13.84 17.75
CA GLN A 88 -7.37 -14.46 17.65
C GLN A 88 -8.50 -13.45 17.92
N VAL A 89 -8.60 -12.43 17.08
CA VAL A 89 -9.77 -11.54 17.08
C VAL A 89 -10.90 -12.26 16.32
N PRO A 90 -12.13 -12.33 16.86
CA PRO A 90 -13.26 -12.91 16.14
C PRO A 90 -13.43 -12.27 14.76
N ALA A 91 -13.83 -13.04 13.74
CA ALA A 91 -13.90 -12.58 12.34
C ALA A 91 -14.80 -11.33 12.07
N ARG A 92 -15.54 -10.85 13.08
CA ARG A 92 -16.41 -9.66 13.01
C ARG A 92 -15.86 -8.44 13.74
N GLU A 93 -14.76 -8.56 14.47
CA GLU A 93 -14.15 -7.44 15.19
C GLU A 93 -12.94 -6.89 14.43
N ILE A 94 -12.79 -5.56 14.47
CA ILE A 94 -11.67 -4.87 13.85
C ILE A 94 -10.46 -5.02 14.77
N PRO A 95 -9.36 -5.64 14.32
CA PRO A 95 -8.18 -5.83 15.17
C PRO A 95 -7.60 -4.50 15.64
N THR A 96 -7.05 -4.45 16.85
CA THR A 96 -6.41 -3.22 17.38
C THR A 96 -5.23 -2.75 16.54
N SER A 97 -4.60 -3.63 15.78
CA SER A 97 -3.53 -3.31 14.82
C SER A 97 -4.04 -2.62 13.55
N TYR A 98 -5.37 -2.50 13.38
CA TYR A 98 -5.94 -1.76 12.27
C TYR A 98 -5.66 -0.27 12.43
N VAL A 99 -5.03 0.34 11.42
CA VAL A 99 -4.87 1.79 11.35
C VAL A 99 -6.05 2.34 10.55
N PRO A 100 -6.94 3.15 11.15
CA PRO A 100 -8.13 3.63 10.48
C PRO A 100 -7.85 4.25 9.11
N PHE A 101 -8.51 3.72 8.07
CA PHE A 101 -8.49 4.23 6.70
C PHE A 101 -7.09 4.31 6.05
N ARG A 102 -6.10 3.60 6.60
CA ARG A 102 -4.70 3.67 6.14
C ARG A 102 -4.56 3.38 4.65
N ASN A 103 -5.19 2.32 4.13
CA ASN A 103 -5.01 1.97 2.73
C ASN A 103 -5.51 3.08 1.79
N THR A 104 -6.54 3.86 2.16
CA THR A 104 -6.96 5.02 1.37
C THR A 104 -5.89 6.11 1.34
N HIS A 105 -5.24 6.40 2.46
CA HIS A 105 -4.13 7.37 2.46
C HIS A 105 -3.00 6.91 1.54
N LEU A 106 -2.64 5.63 1.57
CA LEU A 106 -1.62 5.07 0.69
C LEU A 106 -2.02 5.19 -0.80
N LEU A 107 -3.27 4.82 -1.12
CA LEU A 107 -3.78 4.85 -2.49
C LEU A 107 -3.89 6.27 -3.04
N THR A 108 -4.34 7.24 -2.23
CA THR A 108 -4.48 8.65 -2.67
C THR A 108 -3.14 9.31 -2.96
N ILE A 109 -2.08 8.96 -2.22
CA ILE A 109 -0.71 9.38 -2.55
C ILE A 109 -0.29 8.78 -3.89
N ALA A 110 -0.52 7.48 -4.11
CA ALA A 110 -0.20 6.81 -5.36
C ALA A 110 -0.95 7.42 -6.55
N VAL A 111 -2.22 7.78 -6.36
CA VAL A 111 -3.03 8.45 -7.39
C VAL A 111 -2.42 9.79 -7.77
N SER A 112 -2.21 10.64 -6.76
CA SER A 112 -1.64 11.98 -6.95
C SER A 112 -0.28 11.93 -7.65
N TRP A 113 0.60 11.02 -7.22
CA TRP A 113 1.91 10.85 -7.84
C TRP A 113 1.81 10.30 -9.26
N GLY A 114 0.91 9.35 -9.49
CA GLY A 114 0.69 8.75 -10.80
C GLY A 114 0.19 9.76 -11.84
N GLU A 115 -0.57 10.77 -11.45
CA GLU A 115 -0.99 11.85 -12.35
C GLU A 115 0.22 12.63 -12.87
N VAL A 116 1.21 12.86 -12.01
CA VAL A 116 2.44 13.58 -12.35
C VAL A 116 3.37 12.77 -13.25
N ILE A 117 3.54 11.47 -12.96
CA ILE A 117 4.49 10.61 -13.70
C ILE A 117 3.85 9.84 -14.87
N GLY A 118 2.55 10.01 -15.09
CA GLY A 118 1.81 9.33 -16.15
C GLY A 118 1.57 7.83 -15.91
N ALA A 119 1.60 7.37 -14.66
CA ALA A 119 1.29 5.99 -14.32
C ALA A 119 -0.22 5.74 -14.40
N ARG A 120 -0.63 4.64 -15.05
CA ARG A 120 -2.05 4.28 -15.25
C ARG A 120 -2.52 3.12 -14.37
N LYS A 121 -1.58 2.43 -13.73
CA LYS A 121 -1.85 1.30 -12.85
C LYS A 121 -1.24 1.53 -11.48
N ILE A 122 -2.00 1.18 -10.45
CA ILE A 122 -1.54 1.19 -9.07
C ILE A 122 -1.70 -0.23 -8.53
N PHE A 123 -0.66 -0.79 -7.97
CA PHE A 123 -0.66 -2.12 -7.38
C PHE A 123 -0.44 -2.05 -5.88
N ILE A 124 -1.29 -2.76 -5.13
CA ILE A 124 -1.18 -2.88 -3.67
C ILE A 124 -1.27 -4.36 -3.27
N GLY A 125 -0.31 -4.78 -2.45
CA GLY A 125 -0.22 -6.14 -1.88
C GLY A 125 -1.08 -6.36 -0.64
N ALA A 126 -2.18 -5.61 -0.48
CA ALA A 126 -3.08 -5.77 0.66
C ALA A 126 -3.99 -6.99 0.45
N VAL A 127 -3.83 -8.00 1.30
CA VAL A 127 -4.56 -9.27 1.20
C VAL A 127 -5.63 -9.35 2.28
N GLU A 128 -6.88 -9.58 1.85
CA GLU A 128 -8.05 -9.73 2.71
C GLU A 128 -8.01 -10.97 3.60
N GLN A 129 -7.50 -12.09 3.08
CA GLN A 129 -7.38 -13.35 3.84
C GLN A 129 -6.46 -13.22 5.06
N ASP A 130 -5.42 -12.40 4.94
CA ASP A 130 -4.48 -12.16 6.04
C ASP A 130 -5.04 -11.15 7.06
N ASN A 131 -6.09 -10.40 6.70
CA ASN A 131 -6.69 -9.35 7.54
C ASN A 131 -8.23 -9.26 7.36
N PRO A 132 -9.00 -10.32 7.69
CA PRO A 132 -10.44 -10.38 7.38
C PRO A 132 -11.26 -9.29 8.10
N GLY A 133 -10.77 -8.80 9.25
CA GLY A 133 -11.37 -7.70 9.99
C GLY A 133 -11.11 -6.31 9.42
N TYR A 134 -10.24 -6.14 8.41
CA TYR A 134 -9.86 -4.83 7.89
C TYR A 134 -10.85 -4.40 6.78
N PRO A 135 -11.65 -3.34 6.98
CA PRO A 135 -12.69 -2.96 6.02
C PRO A 135 -12.11 -2.50 4.68
N ASP A 136 -10.92 -1.89 4.69
CA ASP A 136 -10.21 -1.34 3.54
C ASP A 136 -9.32 -2.37 2.81
N CYS A 137 -9.45 -3.65 3.15
CA CYS A 137 -8.82 -4.76 2.44
C CYS A 137 -9.78 -5.50 1.51
N ARG A 138 -11.09 -5.24 1.55
CA ARG A 138 -12.14 -6.00 0.83
C ARG A 138 -12.25 -5.64 -0.67
N PRO A 139 -12.73 -6.54 -1.55
CA PRO A 139 -12.76 -6.30 -3.00
C PRO A 139 -13.70 -5.13 -3.36
N VAL A 140 -14.87 -5.07 -2.71
CA VAL A 140 -15.85 -3.99 -2.87
C VAL A 140 -15.26 -2.61 -2.57
N TYR A 141 -14.29 -2.55 -1.65
CA TYR A 141 -13.60 -1.31 -1.32
C TYR A 141 -12.75 -0.80 -2.50
N TYR A 142 -11.99 -1.69 -3.14
CA TYR A 142 -11.18 -1.35 -4.31
C TYR A 142 -12.04 -1.09 -5.56
N GLU A 143 -13.20 -1.72 -5.69
CA GLU A 143 -14.17 -1.40 -6.73
C GLU A 143 -14.73 0.01 -6.56
N ALA A 144 -15.14 0.37 -5.33
CA ALA A 144 -15.57 1.72 -5.00
C ALA A 144 -14.46 2.76 -5.23
N PHE A 145 -13.23 2.45 -4.83
CA PHE A 145 -12.08 3.35 -5.04
C PHE A 145 -11.77 3.52 -6.54
N ASN A 146 -11.82 2.44 -7.33
CA ASN A 146 -11.67 2.52 -8.79
C ASN A 146 -12.77 3.38 -9.44
N ASN A 147 -14.00 3.31 -8.94
CA ASN A 147 -15.08 4.17 -9.41
C ASN A 147 -14.87 5.65 -9.06
N LEU A 148 -14.16 5.96 -7.97
CA LEU A 148 -13.76 7.32 -7.62
C LEU A 148 -12.65 7.82 -8.56
N VAL A 149 -11.56 7.08 -8.70
CA VAL A 149 -10.36 7.55 -9.42
C VAL A 149 -10.54 7.59 -10.94
N ARG A 150 -11.59 6.99 -11.50
CA ARG A 150 -11.91 7.16 -12.93
C ARG A 150 -12.22 8.63 -13.31
N TRP A 151 -12.55 9.47 -12.32
CA TRP A 151 -12.87 10.88 -12.51
C TRP A 151 -11.64 11.79 -12.44
N VAL A 152 -10.47 11.26 -12.06
CA VAL A 152 -9.22 12.02 -12.08
C VAL A 152 -8.50 11.88 -13.43
N PRO A 153 -7.67 12.85 -13.84
CA PRO A 153 -6.86 12.76 -15.04
C PRO A 153 -6.04 11.47 -15.13
N GLY A 154 -5.81 10.96 -16.35
CA GLY A 154 -4.98 9.77 -16.58
C GLY A 154 -5.67 8.41 -16.40
N GLN A 155 -6.94 8.37 -15.96
CA GLN A 155 -7.78 7.16 -15.86
C GLN A 155 -7.08 5.99 -15.16
N GLN A 156 -6.50 6.27 -14.00
CA GLN A 156 -5.77 5.27 -13.25
C GLN A 156 -6.68 4.15 -12.75
N ARG A 157 -6.11 2.95 -12.64
CA ARG A 157 -6.80 1.78 -12.09
C ARG A 157 -5.96 1.12 -11.01
N VAL A 158 -6.56 0.93 -9.85
CA VAL A 158 -6.01 0.18 -8.72
C VAL A 158 -6.27 -1.32 -8.91
N SER A 159 -5.20 -2.09 -8.88
CA SER A 159 -5.18 -3.55 -8.91
C SER A 159 -4.70 -4.08 -7.57
N ARG A 160 -5.53 -4.89 -6.91
CA ARG A 160 -5.16 -5.62 -5.69
C ARG A 160 -4.53 -6.95 -6.08
N TRP A 161 -3.40 -7.30 -5.48
CA TRP A 161 -2.91 -8.67 -5.60
C TRP A 161 -3.87 -9.67 -4.94
N ARG A 162 -4.01 -10.85 -5.52
CA ARG A 162 -4.77 -11.97 -4.95
C ARG A 162 -3.85 -13.19 -4.97
N ARG A 163 -3.76 -13.91 -3.85
CA ARG A 163 -3.17 -15.25 -3.86
C ARG A 163 -3.97 -16.13 -4.84
N PRO A 164 -3.31 -16.94 -5.68
CA PRO A 164 -4.01 -17.95 -6.47
C PRO A 164 -4.76 -18.94 -5.59
#